data_AF-A0A932C117-F1
#
_entry.id   AF-A0A932C117-F1
#
_cell.length_a   1.000
_cell.length_b   1.000
_cell.length_c   1.000
_cell.angle_alpha   90.00
_cell.angle_beta   90.00
_cell.angle_gamma   90.00
#
_symmetry.space_group_name_H-M   'P 1'
#
loop_
_entity.id
_entity.type
_entity.pdbx_description
1 polymer ?
#
loop_
_entity_poly.entity_id
_entity_poly.type
_entity_poly.pdbx_seq_one_letter_code
_entity_poly.pdbx_strand_id
1 'polypeptide(L)'
;MKAWLGYAGVVAATVVSFGWIFTVFFRGEAARRAIVASALVAVVVQLGGFAIARRMRRTSGIAGWALGALLCVGSLVLFGFMVTPLGLPMEPALLSLATFYFVTETIEPLLLNA
;
A
#
# COMPACT_ATOMS: atom_id res chain seq x y z
N MET A 1 -5.99 8.37 -18.15
CA MET A 1 -7.06 7.62 -17.46
C MET A 1 -6.80 6.12 -17.42
N LYS A 2 -6.50 5.44 -18.53
CA LYS A 2 -6.20 3.98 -18.54
C LYS A 2 -5.15 3.53 -17.51
N ALA A 3 -3.98 4.16 -17.48
CA ALA A 3 -2.95 3.80 -16.50
C ALA A 3 -3.33 4.06 -15.02
N TRP A 4 -4.23 5.02 -14.76
CA TRP A 4 -4.78 5.25 -13.40
C TRP A 4 -5.74 4.15 -12.99
N LEU A 5 -6.64 3.75 -13.90
CA LEU A 5 -7.56 2.64 -13.67
C LEU A 5 -6.82 1.30 -13.53
N GLY A 6 -5.78 1.09 -14.33
CA GLY A 6 -4.92 -0.10 -14.23
C GLY A 6 -4.23 -0.18 -12.87
N TYR A 7 -3.60 0.91 -12.43
CA TYR A 7 -2.92 0.93 -11.13
C TYR A 7 -3.90 0.80 -9.96
N ALA A 8 -5.02 1.53 -9.97
CA ALA A 8 -6.06 1.38 -8.96
C ALA A 8 -6.63 -0.05 -8.90
N GLY A 9 -6.79 -0.70 -10.07
CA GLY A 9 -7.18 -2.11 -10.16
C GLY A 9 -6.15 -3.04 -9.53
N VAL A 10 -4.85 -2.82 -9.75
CA VAL A 10 -3.76 -3.59 -9.13
C VAL A 10 -3.73 -3.40 -7.62
N VAL A 11 -3.88 -2.17 -7.14
CA VAL A 11 -3.95 -1.87 -5.70
C VAL A 11 -5.15 -2.60 -5.08
N ALA A 12 -6.34 -2.49 -5.69
CA ALA A 12 -7.54 -3.18 -5.23
C ALA A 12 -7.37 -4.70 -5.22
N ALA A 13 -6.84 -5.27 -6.30
CA ALA A 13 -6.57 -6.71 -6.40
C ALA A 13 -5.58 -7.16 -5.30
N THR A 14 -4.54 -6.37 -5.04
CA THR A 14 -3.52 -6.66 -4.02
C THR A 14 -4.14 -6.66 -2.63
N VAL A 15 -4.83 -5.59 -2.23
CA VAL A 15 -5.39 -5.50 -0.88
C VAL A 15 -6.49 -6.54 -0.64
N VAL A 16 -7.28 -6.88 -1.65
CA VAL A 16 -8.32 -7.91 -1.54
C VAL A 16 -7.69 -9.30 -1.42
N SER A 17 -6.78 -9.67 -2.32
CA SER A 17 -6.19 -11.01 -2.35
C SER A 17 -5.30 -11.27 -1.14
N PHE A 18 -4.32 -10.41 -0.88
CA PHE A 18 -3.44 -10.56 0.27
C PHE A 18 -4.20 -10.31 1.58
N GLY A 19 -5.12 -9.34 1.64
CA GLY A 19 -5.93 -9.12 2.83
C GLY A 19 -6.73 -10.37 3.20
N TRP A 20 -7.35 -11.03 2.22
CA TRP A 20 -8.02 -12.31 2.44
C TRP A 20 -7.06 -13.39 2.94
N ILE A 21 -5.88 -13.54 2.34
CA ILE A 21 -4.84 -14.48 2.81
C ILE A 21 -4.47 -14.20 4.27
N PHE A 22 -4.23 -12.94 4.63
CA PHE A 22 -3.91 -12.54 6.01
C PHE A 22 -5.04 -12.89 6.99
N THR A 23 -6.32 -12.80 6.60
CA THR A 23 -7.43 -13.21 7.49
C THR A 23 -7.49 -14.71 7.77
N VAL A 24 -6.89 -15.55 6.92
CA VAL A 24 -6.79 -17.00 7.17
C VAL A 24 -5.76 -17.31 8.27
N PHE A 25 -4.63 -16.58 8.27
CA PHE A 25 -3.54 -16.73 9.24
C PHE A 25 -3.81 -15.99 10.56
N PHE A 26 -4.28 -14.76 10.49
CA PHE A 26 -4.58 -13.93 11.65
C PHE A 26 -6.08 -13.93 11.93
N ARG A 27 -6.48 -14.78 12.87
CA ARG A 27 -7.89 -14.98 13.23
C ARG A 27 -8.36 -13.97 14.28
N GLY A 28 -9.66 -13.66 14.23
CA GLY A 28 -10.34 -12.81 15.20
C GLY A 28 -10.65 -11.41 14.69
N GLU A 29 -11.59 -10.75 15.36
CA GLU A 29 -12.14 -9.47 14.95
C GLU A 29 -11.10 -8.33 14.98
N ALA A 30 -10.22 -8.32 16.00
CA ALA A 30 -9.16 -7.32 16.11
C ALA A 30 -8.15 -7.43 14.97
N ALA A 31 -7.76 -8.65 14.59
CA ALA A 31 -6.87 -8.88 13.45
C ALA A 31 -7.53 -8.44 12.13
N ARG A 32 -8.80 -8.75 11.93
CA ARG A 32 -9.55 -8.32 10.74
C ARG A 32 -9.61 -6.79 10.64
N ARG A 33 -9.88 -6.09 11.75
CA ARG A 33 -9.87 -4.62 11.79
C ARG A 33 -8.49 -4.04 11.47
N ALA A 34 -7.41 -4.66 11.97
CA ALA A 34 -6.05 -4.25 11.65
C ALA A 34 -5.77 -4.39 10.14
N ILE A 35 -6.11 -5.52 9.54
CA ILE A 35 -5.91 -5.76 8.10
C ILE A 35 -6.73 -4.77 7.25
N VAL A 36 -7.98 -4.48 7.64
CA VAL A 36 -8.82 -3.50 6.94
C VAL A 36 -8.25 -2.09 7.08
N ALA A 37 -7.79 -1.70 8.26
CA ALA A 37 -7.13 -0.40 8.47
C ALA A 37 -5.88 -0.28 7.58
N SER A 38 -5.05 -1.31 7.54
CA SER A 38 -3.89 -1.38 6.64
C SER A 38 -4.28 -1.29 5.17
N ALA A 39 -5.34 -1.96 4.74
CA ALA A 39 -5.82 -1.89 3.36
C ALA A 39 -6.26 -0.47 2.97
N LEU A 40 -6.96 0.23 3.87
CA LEU A 40 -7.38 1.62 3.64
C LEU A 40 -6.19 2.56 3.52
N VAL A 41 -5.22 2.44 4.44
CA VAL A 41 -3.98 3.23 4.40
C VAL A 41 -3.21 2.93 3.11
N ALA A 42 -3.10 1.66 2.73
CA ALA A 42 -2.40 1.24 1.52
C ALA A 42 -3.01 1.86 0.26
N VAL A 43 -4.34 1.83 0.14
CA VAL A 43 -5.04 2.43 -1.00
C VAL A 43 -4.75 3.93 -1.12
N VAL A 44 -4.82 4.67 -0.01
CA VAL A 44 -4.57 6.12 -0.01
C VAL A 44 -3.12 6.42 -0.39
N VAL A 45 -2.18 5.73 0.23
CA VAL A 45 -0.74 5.97 0.05
C VAL A 45 -0.28 5.58 -1.36
N GLN A 46 -0.67 4.40 -1.86
CA GLN A 46 -0.26 3.96 -3.20
C GLN A 46 -0.83 4.86 -4.30
N LEU A 47 -2.11 5.26 -4.21
CA LEU A 47 -2.69 6.18 -5.18
C LEU A 47 -2.00 7.55 -5.15
N GLY A 48 -1.62 8.03 -3.96
CA GLY A 48 -0.83 9.24 -3.78
C GLY A 48 0.58 9.12 -4.37
N GLY A 49 1.28 8.01 -4.08
CA GLY A 49 2.62 7.68 -4.60
C GLY A 49 2.63 7.65 -6.12
N PHE A 50 1.70 6.90 -6.73
CA PHE A 50 1.55 6.82 -8.17
C PHE A 50 1.24 8.17 -8.82
N ALA A 51 0.46 9.03 -8.16
CA ALA A 51 0.20 10.39 -8.64
C ALA A 51 1.50 11.21 -8.74
N ILE A 52 2.36 11.11 -7.73
CA ILE A 52 3.66 11.79 -7.66
C ILE A 52 4.58 11.21 -8.74
N ALA A 53 4.75 9.88 -8.77
CA ALA A 53 5.62 9.20 -9.72
C ALA A 53 5.23 9.50 -11.17
N ARG A 54 3.94 9.53 -11.48
CA ARG A 54 3.43 9.88 -12.81
C ARG A 54 3.74 11.31 -13.21
N ARG A 55 3.64 12.28 -12.28
CA ARG A 55 4.00 13.67 -12.56
C ARG A 55 5.50 13.80 -12.86
N MET A 56 6.31 13.02 -12.16
CA MET A 56 7.77 13.04 -12.30
C MET A 56 8.31 12.19 -13.45
N ARG A 57 7.48 11.34 -14.06
CA ARG A 57 7.84 10.48 -15.20
C ARG A 57 8.55 11.23 -16.33
N ARG A 58 8.20 12.50 -16.57
CA ARG A 58 8.78 13.30 -17.67
C ARG A 58 10.18 13.82 -17.37
N THR A 59 10.56 13.90 -16.09
CA THR A 59 11.85 14.47 -15.64
C THR A 59 12.80 13.36 -15.19
N SER A 60 12.32 12.46 -14.33
CA SER A 60 13.07 11.29 -13.87
C SER A 60 12.10 10.25 -13.29
N GLY A 61 11.82 9.19 -14.07
CA GLY A 61 10.92 8.11 -13.64
C GLY A 61 11.42 7.38 -12.39
N ILE A 62 12.74 7.19 -12.26
CA ILE A 62 13.37 6.57 -11.09
C ILE A 62 13.19 7.44 -9.85
N ALA A 63 13.36 8.77 -9.95
CA ALA A 63 13.16 9.66 -8.82
C ALA A 63 11.69 9.69 -8.36
N GLY A 64 10.75 9.65 -9.30
CA GLY A 64 9.33 9.55 -9.01
C GLY A 64 8.96 8.26 -8.25
N TRP A 65 9.48 7.12 -8.71
CA TRP A 65 9.31 5.83 -8.04
C TRP A 65 9.97 5.79 -6.66
N ALA A 66 11.21 6.30 -6.53
CA ALA A 66 11.90 6.37 -5.24
C ALA A 66 11.15 7.23 -4.21
N LEU A 67 10.46 8.28 -4.66
CA LEU A 67 9.58 9.08 -3.79
C LEU A 67 8.32 8.32 -3.36
N GLY A 68 7.77 7.47 -4.23
CA GLY A 68 6.71 6.52 -3.87
C GLY A 68 7.16 5.58 -2.76
N ALA A 69 8.33 4.96 -2.92
CA ALA A 69 8.92 4.09 -1.90
C ALA A 69 9.18 4.84 -0.56
N LEU A 70 9.64 6.09 -0.60
CA LEU A 70 9.81 6.92 0.60
C LEU A 70 8.47 7.22 1.29
N LEU A 71 7.41 7.47 0.51
CA LEU A 71 6.06 7.64 1.05
C LEU A 71 5.55 6.35 1.72
N CYS A 72 5.84 5.18 1.14
CA CYS A 72 5.54 3.88 1.73
C CYS A 72 6.24 3.71 3.08
N VAL A 73 7.56 3.95 3.14
CA VAL A 73 8.34 3.82 4.39
C VAL A 73 7.84 4.81 5.44
N GLY A 74 7.66 6.08 5.07
CA GLY A 74 7.17 7.12 5.98
C GLY A 74 5.78 6.77 6.52
N SER A 75 4.86 6.35 5.67
CA SER A 75 3.52 5.95 6.09
C SER A 75 3.50 4.69 6.93
N LEU A 76 4.37 3.70 6.68
CA LEU A 76 4.50 2.49 7.48
C LEU A 76 4.96 2.82 8.91
N VAL A 77 5.95 3.71 9.04
CA VAL A 77 6.44 4.20 10.34
C VAL A 77 5.34 4.96 11.08
N LEU A 78 4.69 5.92 10.41
CA LEU A 78 3.60 6.71 11.00
C LEU A 78 2.43 5.80 11.42
N PHE A 79 2.06 4.83 10.60
CA PHE A 79 1.00 3.89 10.92
C PHE A 79 1.39 3.01 12.12
N GLY A 80 2.62 2.53 12.19
CA GLY A 80 3.11 1.77 13.36
C GLY A 80 2.96 2.51 14.68
N PHE A 81 3.22 3.82 14.71
CA PHE A 81 2.96 4.65 15.89
C PHE A 81 1.46 4.79 16.21
N MET A 82 0.60 4.73 15.19
CA MET A 82 -0.85 4.84 15.35
C MET A 82 -1.54 3.50 15.68
N VAL A 83 -0.90 2.35 15.45
CA VAL A 83 -1.52 1.04 15.68
C VAL A 83 -1.90 0.81 17.15
N THR A 84 -0.99 1.11 18.08
CA THR A 84 -1.21 0.97 19.52
C THR A 84 -2.36 1.84 20.05
N PRO A 85 -2.41 3.17 19.80
CA PRO A 85 -3.52 4.00 20.28
C PRO A 85 -4.87 3.65 19.64
N LEU A 86 -4.87 3.01 18.47
CA LEU A 86 -6.08 2.49 17.83
C LEU A 86 -6.56 1.15 18.40
N GLY A 87 -5.83 0.57 19.37
CA GLY A 87 -6.15 -0.74 19.95
C GLY A 87 -6.03 -1.89 18.95
N LEU A 88 -5.24 -1.69 17.88
CA LEU A 88 -5.07 -2.68 16.82
C LEU A 88 -3.87 -3.59 17.12
N PRO A 89 -3.95 -4.89 16.78
CA PRO A 89 -2.81 -5.78 16.90
C PRO A 89 -1.70 -5.40 15.93
N MET A 90 -0.49 -5.15 16.47
CA MET A 90 0.69 -4.67 15.75
C MET A 90 1.09 -5.56 14.57
N GLU A 91 1.18 -6.86 14.81
CA GLU A 91 1.68 -7.84 13.86
C GLU A 91 0.83 -7.94 12.58
N PRO A 92 -0.49 -8.20 12.62
CA PRO A 92 -1.31 -8.22 11.41
C PRO A 92 -1.42 -6.83 10.75
N ALA A 93 -1.35 -5.75 11.51
CA ALA A 93 -1.41 -4.39 10.95
C ALA A 93 -0.18 -4.10 10.07
N LEU A 94 1.03 -4.26 10.62
CA LEU A 94 2.26 -3.92 9.92
C LEU A 94 2.61 -4.92 8.82
N LEU A 95 2.43 -6.22 9.05
CA LEU A 95 2.75 -7.24 8.04
C LEU A 95 1.85 -7.12 6.81
N SER A 96 0.54 -6.89 7.01
CA SER A 96 -0.38 -6.70 5.88
C SER A 96 -0.06 -5.41 5.13
N LEU A 97 0.17 -4.29 5.84
CA LEU A 97 0.50 -3.01 5.22
C LEU A 97 1.80 -3.08 4.39
N ALA A 98 2.87 -3.64 4.98
CA ALA A 98 4.14 -3.81 4.31
C ALA A 98 4.00 -4.70 3.07
N THR A 99 3.23 -5.78 3.15
CA THR A 99 2.98 -6.67 2.01
C THR A 99 2.23 -5.93 0.90
N PHE A 100 1.19 -5.16 1.23
CA PHE A 100 0.45 -4.39 0.24
C PHE A 100 1.35 -3.42 -0.50
N TYR A 101 2.16 -2.64 0.23
CA TYR A 101 3.13 -1.72 -0.36
C TYR A 101 4.13 -2.42 -1.27
N PHE A 102 4.74 -3.50 -0.80
CA PHE A 102 5.80 -4.15 -1.56
C PHE A 102 5.29 -4.70 -2.90
N VAL A 103 4.11 -5.31 -2.89
CA VAL A 103 3.51 -5.89 -4.10
C VAL A 103 3.14 -4.79 -5.08
N THR A 104 2.50 -3.71 -4.64
CA THR A 104 2.09 -2.61 -5.53
C THR A 104 3.28 -1.83 -6.06
N GLU A 105 4.30 -1.58 -5.23
CA GLU A 105 5.50 -0.83 -5.62
C GLU A 105 6.37 -1.58 -6.61
N THR A 106 6.34 -2.92 -6.59
CA THR A 106 7.01 -3.78 -7.57
C THR A 106 6.33 -3.70 -8.94
N ILE A 107 5.01 -3.57 -8.98
CA ILE A 107 4.22 -3.48 -10.21
C ILE A 107 4.23 -2.05 -10.78
N GLU A 108 4.45 -1.05 -9.92
CA GLU A 108 4.38 0.37 -10.27
C GLU A 108 5.27 0.77 -11.48
N PRO A 109 6.56 0.42 -11.56
CA PRO A 109 7.41 0.77 -12.71
C PRO A 109 6.88 0.24 -14.05
N LEU A 110 6.24 -0.93 -14.05
CA LEU A 110 5.67 -1.54 -15.25
C LEU A 110 4.49 -0.70 -15.77
N LEU A 111 3.63 -0.24 -14.86
CA LEU A 111 2.46 0.58 -15.19
C LEU A 111 2.79 2.05 -15.43
N LEU A 112 3.89 2.54 -14.86
CA LEU A 112 4.40 3.88 -15.15
C LEU A 112 4.91 3.98 -16.58
N ASN A 113 5.37 2.91 -17.22
CA ASN A 113 5.86 2.94 -18.60
C ASN A 113 4.82 2.53 -19.66
N ALA A 114 3.63 2.09 -19.22
CA ALA A 114 2.46 1.83 -20.06
C ALA A 114 1.65 3.12 -20.38
#